data_AF-A0A8S3GHT5-F1
#
_entry.id   AF-A0A8S3GHT5-F1
#
_cell.length_a   1.000
_cell.length_b   1.000
_cell.length_c   1.000
_cell.angle_alpha   90.00
_cell.angle_beta   90.00
_cell.angle_gamma   90.00
#
_symmetry.space_group_name_H-M   'P 1'
#
loop_
_entity.id
_entity.type
_entity.pdbx_description
1 polymer ?
#
loop_
_entity_poly.entity_id
_entity_poly.type
_entity_poly.pdbx_seq_one_letter_code
_entity_poly.pdbx_strand_id
1 'polypeptide(L)' 'MVWLAASKNGLLLPIICEPGETLTHENYIEIVLPHALSEGQRLLGDNFIYQQDNAT' A
#
# COMPACT_ATOMS: atom_id res chain seq x y z
N MET A 1 7.06 11.45 1.54
CA MET A 1 7.03 10.41 0.48
C MET A 1 5.56 10.02 0.24
N VAL A 2 5.18 9.53 -0.94
CA VAL A 2 3.81 9.04 -1.17
C VAL A 2 3.88 7.56 -1.53
N TRP A 3 3.19 6.72 -0.77
CA TRP A 3 2.96 5.34 -1.13
C TRP A 3 1.60 5.22 -1.83
N LEU A 4 1.57 4.52 -2.97
CA LEU A 4 0.40 4.37 -3.80
C LEU A 4 0.38 2.98 -4.44
N ALA A 5 -0.81 2.39 -4.52
CA ALA A 5 -1.05 1.18 -5.27
C ALA A 5 -2.12 1.40 -6.35
N ALA A 6 -2.00 0.64 -7.43
CA ALA A 6 -2.91 0.69 -8.57
C ALA A 6 -3.49 -0.70 -8.83
N SER A 7 -4.71 -0.73 -9.36
CA SER A 7 -5.41 -1.94 -9.77
C SER A 7 -6.14 -1.69 -11.10
N LYS A 8 -6.72 -2.76 -11.67
CA LYS A 8 -7.60 -2.65 -12.84
C LYS A 8 -8.84 -1.76 -12.59
N ASN A 9 -9.25 -1.59 -11.33
CA ASN A 9 -10.41 -0.79 -10.94
C ASN A 9 -10.02 0.65 -10.56
N GLY A 10 -8.75 1.03 -10.73
CA GLY A 10 -8.22 2.36 -10.42
C GLY A 10 -7.21 2.34 -9.27
N LEU A 11 -6.98 3.53 -8.71
CA LEU A 11 -6.01 3.75 -7.64
C LEU A 11 -6.61 3.43 -6.26
N LEU A 12 -5.78 2.86 -5.39
CA LEU A 12 -6.07 2.73 -3.96
C LEU A 12 -5.86 4.09 -3.29
N LEU A 13 -6.46 4.30 -2.12
CA LEU A 13 -6.19 5.49 -1.33
C LEU A 13 -4.68 5.59 -1.00
N PRO A 14 -4.00 6.71 -1.28
CA PRO A 14 -2.57 6.83 -1.01
C PRO A 14 -2.28 7.04 0.48
N ILE A 15 -1.06 6.67 0.89
CA ILE A 15 -0.49 7.07 2.18
C ILE A 15 0.49 8.21 1.92
N ILE A 16 0.28 9.34 2.59
CA ILE A 16 1.16 10.50 2.53
C ILE A 16 2.03 10.46 3.79
N CYS A 17 3.32 10.15 3.62
CA CYS A 17 4.28 10.17 4.73
C CYS A 17 4.79 11.59 4.95
N GLU A 18 5.15 11.90 6.20
CA GLU A 18 5.61 13.24 6.57
C GLU A 18 6.90 13.63 5.84
N PRO A 19 7.16 14.93 5.61
CA PRO A 19 8.41 15.37 4.99
C PRO A 19 9.64 14.92 5.78
N GLY A 20 10.60 14.30 5.10
CA GLY A 20 11.83 13.77 5.71
C GLY A 20 11.68 12.39 6.35
N GLU A 21 10.47 11.84 6.44
CA GLU A 21 10.24 10.48 6.91
C GLU A 21 10.66 9.47 5.83
N THR A 22 11.41 8.46 6.26
CA THR A 22 11.75 7.30 5.44
C THR A 22 10.87 6.13 5.86
N LEU A 23 10.26 5.45 4.89
CA LEU A 23 9.44 4.29 5.13
C LEU A 23 10.34 3.11 5.47
N THR A 24 10.40 2.75 6.75
CA THR A 24 11.16 1.58 7.23
C THR A 24 10.37 0.29 7.03
N HIS A 25 11.05 -0.85 7.19
CA HIS A 25 10.39 -2.15 7.15
C HIS A 25 9.25 -2.26 8.19
N GLU A 26 9.47 -1.78 9.41
CA GLU A 26 8.48 -1.82 10.49
C GLU A 26 7.25 -0.97 10.13
N ASN A 27 7.47 0.29 9.72
CA ASN A 27 6.37 1.17 9.28
C ASN A 27 5.63 0.58 8.08
N TYR A 28 6.34 -0.11 7.18
CA TYR A 28 5.72 -0.79 6.04
C TYR A 28 4.76 -1.89 6.48
N ILE A 29 5.22 -2.77 7.37
CA ILE A 29 4.42 -3.91 7.85
C ILE A 29 3.25 -3.45 8.73
N GLU A 30 3.44 -2.40 9.53
CA GLU A 30 2.41 -1.92 10.46
C GLU A 30 1.37 -1.03 9.79
N ILE A 31 1.74 -0.26 8.78
CA ILE A 31 0.88 0.78 8.18
C ILE A 31 0.52 0.43 6.74
N VAL A 32 1.52 0.19 5.90
CA VAL A 32 1.34 0.11 4.44
C VAL A 32 0.69 -1.20 4.02
N LEU A 33 1.22 -2.33 4.47
CA LEU A 33 0.70 -3.64 4.08
C LEU A 33 -0.77 -3.84 4.50
N PRO A 34 -1.20 -3.54 5.74
CA PRO A 34 -2.60 -3.66 6.14
C PRO A 34 -3.52 -2.74 5.34
N HIS A 35 -3.09 -1.49 5.09
CA HIS A 35 -3.84 -0.55 4.27
C HIS A 35 -4.01 -1.04 2.83
N ALA A 36 -2.93 -1.53 2.22
CA ALA A 36 -2.95 -2.08 0.87
C ALA A 36 -3.89 -3.28 0.74
N LEU A 37 -3.87 -4.18 1.74
CA LEU A 37 -4.73 -5.36 1.74
C LEU A 37 -6.20 -4.99 1.96
N SER A 38 -6.49 -4.07 2.87
CA SER A 38 -7.84 -3.56 3.12
C SER A 38 -8.43 -2.86 1.89
N GLU A 39 -7.67 -1.98 1.26
CA GLU A 39 -8.10 -1.28 0.05
C GLU A 39 -8.20 -2.22 -1.16
N GLY A 40 -7.29 -3.19 -1.26
CA GLY A 40 -7.37 -4.27 -2.24
C GLY A 40 -8.67 -5.07 -2.10
N GLN A 41 -9.02 -5.48 -0.88
CA GLN A 41 -10.27 -6.19 -0.61
C GLN A 41 -11.49 -5.31 -0.92
N ARG A 42 -11.48 -4.03 -0.52
CA ARG A 42 -12.57 -3.08 -0.79
C ARG A 42 -12.82 -2.88 -2.29
N LEU A 43 -11.77 -2.83 -3.11
CA LEU A 43 -11.87 -2.53 -4.55
C LEU A 43 -11.98 -3.76 -5.45
N LEU A 44 -11.38 -4.89 -5.04
CA LEU A 44 -11.22 -6.08 -5.87
C LEU A 44 -11.93 -7.31 -5.30
N GLY A 45 -12.45 -7.24 -4.07
CA GLY A 45 -13.03 -8.36 -3.35
C GLY A 45 -11.97 -9.31 -2.79
N ASP A 46 -12.37 -10.53 -2.41
CA ASP A 46 -11.50 -11.46 -1.68
C ASP A 46 -10.42 -12.13 -2.56
N ASN A 47 -10.47 -11.96 -3.89
CA ASN A 47 -9.60 -12.64 -4.84
C ASN A 47 -8.70 -11.66 -5.60
N PHE A 48 -7.75 -11.04 -4.90
CA PHE A 48 -6.70 -10.24 -5.52
C PHE A 48 -5.31 -10.73 -5.12
N ILE A 49 -4.33 -10.36 -5.95
CA ILE A 49 -2.92 -10.61 -5.68
C ILE A 49 -2.28 -9.28 -5.34
N TYR A 50 -1.63 -9.24 -4.18
CA TYR A 50 -0.78 -8.13 -3.81
C TYR A 50 0.61 -8.31 -4.43
N GLN A 51 1.11 -7.27 -5.08
CA GLN A 51 2.45 -7.24 -5.68
C GLN A 51 3.14 -5.92 -5.35
N GLN A 52 4.41 -6.02 -4.98
CA GLN A 52 5.31 -4.90 -4.70
C GLN A 52 6.70 -5.21 -5.24
N ASP A 53 7.60 -4.23 -5.24
CA ASP A 53 9.02 -4.45 -5.51
C ASP A 53 9.73 -5.11 -4.30
N ASN A 54 11.04 -5.33 -4.43
CA ASN A 54 11.87 -5.92 -3.36
C ASN A 54 12.71 -4.85 -2.64
N ALA A 55 12.17 -3.64 -2.48
CA ALA A 55 12.83 -2.60 -1.70
C ALA A 55 12.96 -3.04 -0.23
N THR A 56 14.17 -2.91 0.32
CA THR A 56 14.55 -3.24 1.70
C THR A 56 15.21 -2.06 2.36
#